data_AF-X1TD49-F1
#
_entry.id   AF-X1TD49-F1
#
_cell.length_a   1.000
_cell.length_b   1.000
_cell.length_c   1.000
_cell.angle_alpha   90.00
_cell.angle_beta   90.00
_cell.angle_gamma   90.00
#
_symmetry.space_group_name_H-M   'P 1'
#
loop_
_entity.id
_entity.type
_entity.pdbx_description
1 polymer ?
#
loop_
_entity_poly.entity_id
_entity_poly.type
_entity_poly.pdbx_seq_one_letter_code
_entity_poly.pdbx_strand_id
1 'polypeptide(L)' 'MFDAVINNISYLMGGYWVTVKLAFFALAGGIPLGMLVGLGRISSNKWVYYPVTFYVNLIRNIPLILVIFWFYFVMPI' A
#
# COMPACT_ATOMS: atom_id res chain seq x y z
N MET A 1 27.47 4.62 23.51
CA MET A 1 26.47 5.21 22.57
C MET A 1 25.91 4.15 21.62
N PHE A 2 26.74 3.31 21.00
CA PHE A 2 26.27 2.18 20.18
C PHE A 2 25.75 0.99 20.99
N ASP A 3 25.99 0.98 22.30
CA ASP A 3 25.55 -0.07 23.23
C ASP A 3 24.02 -0.21 23.24
N ALA A 4 23.28 0.89 23.11
CA ALA A 4 21.83 0.87 23.00
C ALA A 4 21.35 0.14 21.73
N VAL A 5 22.09 0.24 20.63
CA VAL A 5 21.75 -0.46 19.37
C VAL A 5 22.05 -1.95 19.50
N ILE A 6 23.24 -2.29 20.04
CA ILE A 6 23.67 -3.69 20.19
C ILE A 6 22.74 -4.43 21.15
N ASN A 7 22.36 -3.80 22.27
CA ASN A 7 21.47 -4.40 23.26
C ASN A 7 20.02 -4.61 22.76
N ASN A 8 19.59 -3.84 21.75
CA ASN A 8 18.22 -3.91 21.20
C ASN A 8 18.19 -4.52 19.79
N ILE A 9 19.29 -5.08 19.31
CA ILE A 9 19.39 -5.56 17.92
C ILE A 9 18.34 -6.62 17.59
N SER A 10 18.00 -7.49 18.55
CA SER A 10 16.95 -8.50 18.38
C SER A 10 15.57 -7.86 18.14
N TYR A 11 15.21 -6.83 18.90
CA TYR A 11 13.95 -6.11 18.73
C TYR A 11 13.92 -5.34 17.41
N LEU A 12 15.01 -4.68 17.05
CA LEU A 12 15.15 -3.96 15.78
C LEU A 12 15.03 -4.91 14.58
N MET A 13 15.64 -6.10 14.66
CA MET A 13 15.50 -7.14 13.64
C MET A 13 14.08 -7.69 13.55
N GLY A 14 13.36 -7.79 14.68
CA GLY A 14 11.95 -8.13 14.69
C GLY A 14 11.11 -7.12 13.89
N GLY A 15 11.26 -5.82 14.17
CA GLY A 15 10.56 -4.75 13.45
C GLY A 15 10.94 -4.66 11.97
N TYR A 16 12.22 -4.91 11.65
CA TYR A 16 12.69 -5.01 10.27
C TYR A 16 11.94 -6.10 9.49
N TRP A 17 11.84 -7.31 10.06
CA TRP A 17 11.14 -8.39 9.39
C TRP A 17 9.62 -8.13 9.29
N VAL A 18 9.00 -7.46 10.26
CA VAL A 18 7.59 -7.04 10.11
C VAL A 18 7.42 -6.12 8.88
N THR A 19 8.31 -5.13 8.73
CA THR A 19 8.30 -4.23 7.56
C THR A 19 8.48 -4.99 6.25
N VAL A 20 9.43 -5.92 6.19
CA VAL A 20 9.67 -6.74 4.99
C VAL A 20 8.46 -7.59 4.64
N LYS A 21 7.82 -8.24 5.62
CA LYS A 21 6.59 -9.03 5.39
C LYS A 21 5.47 -8.15 4.85
N LEU A 22 5.23 -7.00 5.49
CA LEU A 22 4.20 -6.06 5.06
C LEU A 22 4.46 -5.57 3.63
N ALA A 23 5.69 -5.17 3.32
CA ALA A 23 6.07 -4.75 1.97
C ALA A 23 5.87 -5.88 0.95
N PHE A 24 6.26 -7.11 1.29
CA PHE A 24 6.08 -8.26 0.40
C PHE A 24 4.60 -8.49 0.06
N PHE A 25 3.71 -8.54 1.05
CA PHE A 25 2.28 -8.73 0.81
C PHE A 25 1.63 -7.53 0.10
N ALA A 26 2.01 -6.31 0.47
CA ALA A 26 1.51 -5.09 -0.16
C ALA A 26 1.90 -5.03 -1.65
N LEU A 27 3.14 -5.40 -1.99
CA LEU A 27 3.61 -5.45 -3.37
C LEU A 27 2.98 -6.63 -4.14
N ALA A 28 2.90 -7.81 -3.51
CA ALA A 28 2.31 -9.00 -4.14
C ALA A 28 0.84 -8.79 -4.50
N GLY A 29 0.07 -8.06 -3.68
CA GLY A 29 -1.31 -7.68 -4.01
C GLY A 29 -1.40 -6.43 -4.89
N GLY A 30 -0.58 -5.43 -4.61
CA GLY A 30 -0.62 -4.12 -5.27
C GLY A 30 -0.15 -4.15 -6.73
N ILE A 31 0.85 -4.96 -7.07
CA ILE A 31 1.38 -5.04 -8.44
C ILE A 31 0.34 -5.61 -9.42
N PRO A 32 -0.28 -6.79 -9.18
CA PRO A 32 -1.28 -7.33 -10.10
C PRO A 32 -2.49 -6.39 -10.25
N LEU A 33 -3.00 -5.85 -9.13
CA LEU A 33 -4.12 -4.91 -9.16
C LEU A 33 -3.76 -3.61 -9.91
N GLY A 34 -2.58 -3.06 -9.62
CA GLY A 34 -2.06 -1.88 -10.30
C GLY A 34 -1.85 -2.11 -11.79
N MET A 35 -1.40 -3.30 -12.19
CA MET A 35 -1.25 -3.69 -13.60
C MET A 35 -2.62 -3.76 -14.30
N LEU A 36 -3.62 -4.42 -13.71
CA LEU A 36 -4.97 -4.51 -14.29
C LEU A 36 -5.60 -3.13 -14.49
N VAL A 37 -5.52 -2.27 -13.47
CA VAL A 37 -6.02 -0.89 -13.52
C VAL A 37 -5.21 -0.06 -14.54
N GLY A 38 -3.89 -0.26 -14.60
CA GLY A 38 -3.01 0.36 -15.58
C GLY A 38 -3.38 0.02 -17.02
N LEU A 39 -3.65 -1.26 -17.31
CA LEU A 39 -4.12 -1.72 -18.61
C LEU A 39 -5.47 -1.07 -18.97
N GLY A 40 -6.38 -0.96 -17.99
CA GLY A 40 -7.66 -0.27 -18.16
C GLY A 40 -7.52 1.20 -18.62
N ARG A 41 -6.46 1.90 -18.20
CA ARG A 41 -6.19 3.29 -18.63
C ARG A 41 -5.68 3.43 -20.06
N ILE A 42 -5.18 2.34 -20.66
CA ILE A 42 -4.72 2.32 -22.06
C ILE A 42 -5.85 1.88 -23.01
N SER A 43 -6.97 1.41 -22.46
CA SER A 43 -8.11 0.96 -23.25
C SER A 43 -8.65 2.08 -24.14
N SER A 44 -8.90 1.77 -25.42
CA SER A 44 -9.60 2.65 -26.36
C SER A 44 -11.10 2.76 -26.07
N ASN A 45 -11.65 1.85 -25.26
CA ASN A 45 -13.04 1.89 -24.86
C ASN A 45 -13.26 2.95 -23.79
N LYS A 46 -13.98 4.01 -24.16
CA LYS A 46 -14.34 5.14 -23.28
C LYS A 46 -15.03 4.67 -21.99
N TRP A 47 -15.86 3.63 -22.06
CA TRP A 47 -16.57 3.08 -20.90
C TRP A 47 -15.67 2.42 -19.87
N VAL A 48 -14.46 1.99 -20.26
CA VAL A 48 -13.45 1.46 -19.34
C VAL A 48 -12.49 2.57 -18.92
N TYR A 49 -12.05 3.39 -19.88
CA TYR A 49 -11.06 4.44 -19.66
C TYR A 49 -11.49 5.45 -18.58
N TYR A 50 -12.72 5.99 -18.67
CA TYR A 50 -13.20 7.03 -17.75
C TYR A 50 -13.31 6.55 -16.30
N PRO A 51 -14.02 5.44 -15.97
CA PRO A 51 -14.13 5.00 -14.58
C PRO A 51 -12.78 4.58 -13.99
N VAL A 52 -11.92 3.92 -14.76
CA VAL A 52 -10.58 3.53 -14.30
C VAL A 52 -9.72 4.77 -14.00
N THR A 53 -9.76 5.77 -14.88
CA THR A 53 -9.03 7.03 -14.67
C THR A 53 -9.54 7.78 -13.45
N PHE A 54 -10.85 7.82 -13.25
CA PHE A 54 -11.46 8.41 -12.05
C PHE A 54 -11.01 7.69 -10.77
N TYR A 55 -11.10 6.36 -10.73
CA TYR A 55 -10.64 5.55 -9.60
C TYR A 55 -9.17 5.83 -9.26
N VAL A 56 -8.27 5.78 -10.26
CA VAL A 56 -6.84 6.03 -10.03
C VAL A 56 -6.58 7.44 -9.51
N ASN A 57 -7.26 8.44 -10.08
CA ASN A 57 -7.09 9.82 -9.64
C ASN A 57 -7.59 10.01 -8.21
N LEU A 58 -8.74 9.44 -7.83
CA LEU A 58 -9.23 9.51 -6.45
C LEU A 58 -8.24 8.89 -5.47
N ILE A 59 -7.85 7.64 -5.68
CA ILE A 59 -6.98 6.91 -4.75
C ILE A 59 -5.62 7.60 -4.60
N ARG A 60 -5.06 8.17 -5.68
CA ARG A 60 -3.78 8.90 -5.64
C ARG A 60 -3.85 10.24 -4.94
N ASN A 61 -5.03 10.85 -4.87
CA ASN A 61 -5.25 12.14 -4.19
C ASN A 61 -5.62 11.96 -2.71
N ILE A 62 -6.00 10.76 -2.27
CA ILE A 62 -6.28 10.47 -0.86
C ILE A 62 -4.96 10.26 -0.11
N PRO A 63 -4.71 10.98 0.99
CA PRO A 63 -3.54 10.73 1.83
C PRO A 63 -3.55 9.30 2.37
N LEU A 64 -2.43 8.56 2.21
CA LEU A 64 -2.33 7.18 2.70
C LEU A 64 -2.63 7.09 4.20
N ILE A 65 -2.22 8.10 4.97
CA ILE A 65 -2.51 8.17 6.40
C ILE A 65 -4.02 8.14 6.68
N LEU A 66 -4.84 8.83 5.87
CA LEU A 66 -6.30 8.82 6.02
C LEU A 66 -6.85 7.41 5.79
N VAL A 67 -6.33 6.70 4.79
CA VAL A 67 -6.71 5.30 4.52
C VAL A 67 -6.38 4.42 5.72
N ILE A 68 -5.14 4.51 6.24
CA ILE A 68 -4.71 3.73 7.41
C ILE A 68 -5.59 4.06 8.62
N PHE A 69 -5.87 5.33 8.87
CA PHE A 69 -6.75 5.76 9.97
C PHE A 69 -8.15 5.17 9.82
N TRP A 70 -8.73 5.20 8.62
CA TRP A 70 -10.08 4.68 8.39
C TRP A 70 -10.14 3.16 8.66
N PHE A 71 -9.15 2.40 8.19
CA PHE A 71 -9.06 0.97 8.49
C PHE A 71 -8.82 0.69 9.98
N TYR A 72 -7.99 1.47 10.66
CA TYR A 72 -7.68 1.25 12.07
C TYR A 72 -8.83 1.64 13.02
N PHE A 73 -9.55 2.73 12.72
CA PHE A 73 -10.58 3.28 13.63
C PHE A 73 -12.02 2.92 13.26
N VAL A 74 -12.33 2.72 11.98
CA VAL A 74 -13.72 2.56 11.49
C VAL A 74 -14.05 1.12 11.13
N MET A 75 -13.07 0.34 10.66
CA MET A 75 -13.30 -1.08 10.37
C MET A 75 -13.53 -1.83 11.70
N PRO A 76 -14.66 -2.52 11.88
CA PRO A 76 -14.89 -3.33 13.06
C PRO A 76 -14.05 -4.61 12.93
N ILE A 77 -12.80 -4.52 13.38
CA ILE A 77 -11.97 -5.69 13.69
C ILE A 77 -12.40 -6.31 15.02
#